data_AF-A0A960P8M1-F1
#
_entry.id   AF-A0A960P8M1-F1
#
_cell.length_a   1.000
_cell.length_b   1.000
_cell.length_c   1.000
_cell.angle_alpha   90.00
_cell.angle_beta   90.00
_cell.angle_gamma   90.00
#
_symmetry.space_group_name_H-M   'P 1'
#
loop_
_entity.id
_entity.type
_entity.pdbx_description
1 polymer ?
#
loop_
_entity_poly.entity_id
_entity_poly.type
_entity_poly.pdbx_seq_one_letter_code
_entity_poly.pdbx_strand_id
1 'polypeptide(L)'
;MPVTVTFEGDDHAHVVKQVREWLETVEAEPEGPLTPSEAIAQGAEVTKDALRIIAQSAPAPIAQHEVFQRLTGMGYKATDATRNALISGVGAIEDATGGGVVKEVRDTGRDAIYEMNVAVAKQILKQLSGS
;
A
#
# COMPACT_ATOMS: atom_id res chain seq x y z
N MET A 1 17.42 2.19 -1.17
CA MET A 1 17.93 2.92 -2.34
C MET A 1 16.85 2.78 -3.41
N PRO A 2 16.26 3.86 -3.94
CA PRO A 2 15.28 3.72 -5.01
C PRO A 2 15.97 3.15 -6.25
N VAL A 3 15.37 2.13 -6.85
CA VAL A 3 15.85 1.51 -8.09
C VAL A 3 15.34 2.38 -9.23
N THR A 4 16.25 3.12 -9.87
CA THR A 4 15.94 3.85 -11.10
C THR A 4 16.04 2.90 -12.28
N VAL A 5 14.96 2.73 -13.05
CA VAL A 5 14.96 1.95 -14.29
C VAL A 5 14.81 2.92 -15.46
N THR A 6 15.79 2.90 -16.37
CA THR A 6 15.81 3.71 -17.59
C THR A 6 15.54 2.80 -18.79
N PHE A 7 14.62 3.22 -19.67
CA PHE A 7 14.31 2.51 -20.91
C PHE A 7 14.82 3.33 -22.10
N GLU A 8 15.66 2.72 -22.94
CA GLU A 8 16.23 3.35 -24.12
C GLU A 8 15.80 2.58 -25.37
N GLY A 9 15.44 3.30 -26.44
CA GLY A 9 15.04 2.69 -27.70
C GLY A 9 14.98 3.68 -28.85
N ASP A 10 15.28 3.18 -30.06
CA ASP A 10 15.32 3.98 -31.29
C ASP A 10 13.93 4.37 -31.80
N ASP A 11 12.90 3.64 -31.37
CA ASP A 11 11.50 3.90 -31.71
C ASP A 11 10.56 3.65 -30.52
N HIS A 12 9.35 4.17 -30.66
CA HIS A 12 8.30 4.10 -29.63
C HIS A 12 7.88 2.65 -29.30
N ALA A 13 7.86 1.76 -30.31
CA ALA A 13 7.43 0.38 -30.13
C ALA A 13 8.43 -0.40 -29.26
N HIS A 14 9.72 -0.12 -29.39
CA HIS A 14 10.77 -0.68 -28.55
C HIS A 14 10.62 -0.28 -27.08
N VAL A 15 10.38 1.01 -26.80
CA VAL A 15 10.18 1.48 -25.42
C VAL A 15 8.94 0.84 -24.80
N VAL A 16 7.83 0.79 -25.53
CA VAL A 16 6.58 0.17 -25.05
C VAL A 16 6.76 -1.32 -24.74
N LYS A 17 7.53 -2.03 -25.56
CA LYS A 17 7.85 -3.44 -25.32
C LYS A 17 8.66 -3.63 -24.04
N GLN A 18 9.71 -2.83 -23.83
CA GLN A 18 10.53 -2.91 -22.61
C GLN A 18 9.74 -2.60 -21.34
N VAL A 19 8.81 -1.62 -21.40
CA VAL A 19 7.93 -1.31 -20.27
C VAL A 19 6.97 -2.46 -19.96
N ARG A 20 6.41 -3.12 -20.98
CA ARG A 20 5.54 -4.29 -20.80
C ARG A 20 6.29 -5.45 -20.15
N GLU A 21 7.46 -5.78 -20.66
CA GLU A 21 8.29 -6.87 -20.13
C GLU A 21 8.76 -6.57 -18.69
N TRP A 22 9.06 -5.31 -18.38
CA TRP A 22 9.38 -4.88 -17.02
C TRP A 22 8.18 -5.00 -16.07
N LEU A 23 6.98 -4.58 -16.50
CA LEU A 23 5.76 -4.74 -15.68
C LEU A 23 5.43 -6.21 -15.43
N GLU A 24 5.56 -7.07 -16.43
CA GLU A 24 5.39 -8.52 -16.27
C GLU A 24 6.42 -9.09 -15.29
N THR A 25 7.64 -8.54 -15.25
CA THR A 25 8.68 -8.95 -14.30
C THR A 25 8.37 -8.50 -12.87
N VAL A 26 7.90 -7.26 -12.68
CA VAL A 26 7.50 -6.72 -11.37
C VAL A 26 6.24 -7.41 -10.84
N GLU A 27 5.28 -7.71 -11.70
CA GLU A 27 4.06 -8.43 -11.33
C GLU A 27 4.32 -9.92 -11.07
N ALA A 28 5.39 -10.49 -11.60
CA ALA A 28 5.84 -11.86 -11.36
C ALA A 28 6.75 -12.02 -10.15
N GLU A 29 7.18 -10.93 -9.48
CA GLU A 29 7.89 -11.04 -8.20
C GLU A 29 6.94 -11.64 -7.14
N PRO A 30 7.40 -12.64 -6.35
CA PRO A 30 6.60 -13.22 -5.28
C PRO A 30 6.16 -12.15 -4.28
N GLU A 31 4.97 -12.30 -3.67
CA GLU A 31 4.42 -11.37 -2.68
C GLU A 31 5.53 -10.88 -1.75
N GLY A 32 5.91 -9.61 -1.94
CA GLY A 32 6.97 -8.98 -1.16
C GLY A 32 6.60 -8.92 0.32
N PRO A 33 7.53 -8.49 1.19
CA PRO A 33 7.20 -8.22 2.58
C PRO A 33 5.98 -7.28 2.66
N LEU A 34 5.09 -7.54 3.63
CA LEU A 34 3.85 -6.80 3.84
C LEU A 34 4.08 -5.29 3.75
N THR A 35 3.20 -4.61 3.02
CA THR A 35 3.15 -3.14 3.05
C THR A 35 2.86 -2.67 4.48
N PRO A 36 3.28 -1.45 4.86
CA PRO A 36 2.96 -0.90 6.18
C PRO A 36 1.46 -0.96 6.50
N SER A 37 0.59 -0.67 5.54
CA SER A 37 -0.87 -0.77 5.69
C SER A 37 -1.37 -2.19 5.95
N GLU A 38 -0.81 -3.18 5.27
CA GLU A 38 -1.15 -4.60 5.49
C GLU A 38 -0.65 -5.10 6.84
N ALA A 39 0.56 -4.69 7.24
CA ALA A 39 1.10 -5.00 8.56
C ALA A 39 0.24 -4.40 9.68
N ILE A 40 -0.22 -3.15 9.52
CA ILE A 40 -1.15 -2.49 10.45
C ILE A 40 -2.49 -3.24 10.49
N ALA A 41 -3.03 -3.62 9.33
CA ALA A 41 -4.28 -4.37 9.25
C ALA A 41 -4.19 -5.73 9.94
N GLN A 42 -3.14 -6.49 9.68
CA GLN A 42 -2.89 -7.78 10.31
C GLN A 42 -2.71 -7.63 11.82
N GLY A 43 -1.96 -6.63 12.28
CA GLY A 43 -1.76 -6.37 13.71
C GLY A 43 -3.06 -6.03 14.45
N ALA A 44 -3.97 -5.31 13.80
CA ALA A 44 -5.30 -5.02 14.35
C ALA A 44 -6.13 -6.30 14.53
N GLU A 45 -6.13 -7.20 13.56
CA GLU A 45 -6.86 -8.47 13.65
C GLU A 45 -6.27 -9.38 14.74
N VAL A 46 -4.94 -9.47 14.85
CA VAL A 46 -4.27 -10.20 15.94
C VAL A 46 -4.69 -9.66 17.32
N THR A 47 -4.77 -8.34 17.46
CA THR A 47 -5.19 -7.70 18.71
C THR A 47 -6.64 -8.01 19.06
N LYS A 48 -7.55 -7.98 18.07
CA LYS A 48 -8.95 -8.38 18.27
C LYS A 48 -9.06 -9.86 18.62
N ASP A 49 -8.27 -10.72 18.01
CA ASP A 49 -8.25 -12.13 18.35
C ASP A 49 -7.78 -12.38 19.78
N ALA A 50 -6.78 -11.66 20.25
CA ALA A 50 -6.37 -11.72 21.66
C ALA A 50 -7.51 -11.31 22.60
N LEU A 51 -8.20 -10.21 22.30
CA LEU A 51 -9.38 -9.74 23.06
C LEU A 51 -10.52 -10.77 23.02
N ARG A 52 -10.74 -11.43 21.89
CA ARG A 52 -11.72 -12.51 21.72
C ARG A 52 -11.37 -13.71 22.60
N ILE A 53 -10.12 -14.15 22.59
CA ILE A 53 -9.63 -15.26 23.42
C ILE A 53 -9.80 -14.92 24.91
N ILE A 54 -9.45 -13.71 25.33
CA ILE A 54 -9.64 -13.25 26.71
C ILE A 54 -11.12 -13.31 27.10
N ALA A 55 -12.00 -12.80 26.23
CA ALA A 55 -13.44 -12.80 26.48
C ALA A 55 -14.02 -14.22 26.57
N GLN A 56 -13.56 -15.14 25.71
CA GLN A 56 -13.97 -16.55 25.71
C GLN A 56 -13.44 -17.32 26.92
N SER A 57 -12.30 -16.91 27.47
CA SER A 57 -11.67 -17.54 28.63
C SER A 57 -12.27 -17.06 29.96
N ALA A 58 -13.11 -16.02 29.94
CA ALA A 58 -13.72 -15.50 31.15
C ALA A 58 -14.73 -16.49 31.75
N PRO A 59 -14.74 -16.70 33.09
CA PRO A 59 -15.76 -17.52 33.75
C PRO A 59 -17.17 -17.03 33.46
N ALA A 60 -18.15 -17.93 33.44
CA ALA A 60 -19.53 -17.62 33.03
C ALA A 60 -20.13 -16.36 33.71
N PRO A 61 -19.97 -16.11 35.02
CA PRO A 61 -20.50 -14.89 35.65
C PRO A 61 -19.89 -13.58 35.10
N ILE A 62 -18.64 -13.63 34.64
CA ILE A 62 -17.93 -12.48 34.06
C ILE A 62 -18.23 -12.35 32.58
N ALA A 63 -18.20 -13.45 31.82
CA ALA A 63 -18.48 -13.46 30.39
C ALA A 63 -19.92 -12.97 30.06
N GLN A 64 -20.88 -13.25 30.94
CA GLN A 64 -22.27 -12.79 30.80
C GLN A 64 -22.49 -11.38 31.36
N HIS A 65 -21.52 -10.82 32.08
CA HIS A 65 -21.65 -9.51 32.69
C HIS A 65 -21.60 -8.42 31.61
N GLU A 66 -22.62 -7.56 31.58
CA GLU A 66 -22.78 -6.54 30.55
C GLU A 66 -21.57 -5.60 30.42
N VAL A 67 -20.99 -5.18 31.56
CA VAL A 67 -19.81 -4.30 31.55
C VAL A 67 -18.63 -4.98 30.84
N PHE A 68 -18.43 -6.28 31.05
CA PHE A 68 -17.32 -7.00 30.44
C PHE A 68 -17.51 -7.10 28.92
N GLN A 69 -18.71 -7.46 28.47
CA GLN A 69 -19.05 -7.51 27.04
C GLN A 69 -18.88 -6.14 26.36
N ARG A 70 -19.33 -5.07 27.02
CA ARG A 70 -19.16 -3.70 26.53
C ARG A 70 -17.68 -3.30 26.46
N LEU A 71 -16.86 -3.66 27.45
CA LEU A 71 -15.42 -3.40 27.44
C LEU A 71 -14.71 -4.15 26.30
N THR A 72 -15.03 -5.42 26.06
CA THR A 72 -14.50 -6.16 24.91
C THR A 72 -14.89 -5.50 23.59
N GLY A 73 -16.17 -5.12 23.44
CA GLY A 73 -16.65 -4.41 22.24
C GLY A 73 -16.01 -3.04 22.05
N MET A 74 -15.76 -2.30 23.14
CA MET A 74 -15.00 -1.04 23.11
C MET A 74 -13.56 -1.27 22.66
N GLY A 75 -12.92 -2.35 23.14
CA GLY A 75 -11.59 -2.75 22.69
C GLY A 75 -11.51 -2.92 21.18
N TYR A 76 -12.44 -3.69 20.58
CA TYR A 76 -12.50 -3.85 19.13
C TYR A 76 -12.65 -2.52 18.39
N LYS A 77 -13.61 -1.69 18.83
CA LYS A 77 -13.84 -0.37 18.21
C LYS A 77 -12.62 0.54 18.30
N ALA A 78 -11.93 0.54 19.43
CA ALA A 78 -10.71 1.31 19.62
C ALA A 78 -9.57 0.82 18.71
N THR A 79 -9.41 -0.51 18.58
CA THR A 79 -8.44 -1.12 17.65
C THR A 79 -8.76 -0.74 16.21
N ASP A 80 -10.03 -0.79 15.79
CA ASP A 80 -10.45 -0.40 14.45
C ASP A 80 -10.23 1.09 14.17
N ALA A 81 -10.61 1.96 15.10
CA ALA A 81 -10.37 3.40 14.97
C ALA A 81 -8.86 3.70 14.84
N THR A 82 -8.03 3.03 15.62
CA THR A 82 -6.57 3.19 15.58
C THR A 82 -5.99 2.67 14.27
N ARG A 83 -6.41 1.48 13.83
CA ARG A 83 -6.02 0.90 12.53
C ARG A 83 -6.35 1.86 11.39
N ASN A 84 -7.58 2.37 11.34
CA ASN A 84 -8.04 3.26 10.29
C ASN A 84 -7.26 4.58 10.30
N ALA A 85 -7.04 5.17 11.47
CA ALA A 85 -6.25 6.40 11.59
C ALA A 85 -4.80 6.20 11.12
N LEU A 86 -4.18 5.07 11.47
CA LEU A 86 -2.83 4.72 11.02
C LEU A 86 -2.76 4.49 9.51
N ILE A 87 -3.68 3.70 8.94
CA ILE A 87 -3.72 3.45 7.49
C ILE A 87 -3.96 4.75 6.73
N SER A 88 -4.91 5.58 7.18
CA SER A 88 -5.14 6.90 6.57
C SER A 88 -3.92 7.82 6.70
N GLY A 89 -3.20 7.75 7.83
CA GLY A 89 -1.95 8.50 8.02
C GLY A 89 -0.84 8.04 7.08
N VAL A 90 -0.66 6.73 6.91
CA VAL A 90 0.30 6.16 5.95
C VAL A 90 -0.08 6.57 4.52
N GLY A 91 -1.35 6.41 4.13
CA GLY A 91 -1.83 6.84 2.81
C GLY A 91 -1.64 8.34 2.58
N ALA A 92 -1.90 9.19 3.57
CA ALA A 92 -1.66 10.64 3.45
C ALA A 92 -0.17 10.98 3.31
N ILE A 93 0.72 10.22 3.95
CA ILE A 93 2.17 10.38 3.77
C ILE A 93 2.58 9.88 2.38
N GLU A 94 2.06 8.76 1.93
CA GLU A 94 2.29 8.26 0.56
C GLU A 94 1.83 9.30 -0.47
N ASP A 95 0.62 9.84 -0.33
CA ASP A 95 0.08 10.89 -1.21
C ASP A 95 0.91 12.18 -1.15
N ALA A 96 1.31 12.64 0.06
CA ALA A 96 2.08 13.88 0.25
C ALA A 96 3.56 13.76 -0.13
N THR A 97 4.14 12.57 -0.01
CA THR A 97 5.48 12.24 -0.55
C THR A 97 5.41 11.88 -2.03
N GLY A 98 4.20 11.91 -2.61
CA GLY A 98 3.94 11.76 -4.02
C GLY A 98 3.98 10.32 -4.51
N GLY A 99 3.95 9.30 -3.65
CA GLY A 99 3.81 7.89 -4.04
C GLY A 99 4.68 7.50 -5.24
N GLY A 100 5.92 8.00 -5.34
CA GLY A 100 6.78 7.79 -6.51
C GLY A 100 6.28 8.36 -7.85
N VAL A 101 5.67 9.55 -7.88
CA VAL A 101 5.20 10.19 -9.11
C VAL A 101 5.95 11.51 -9.34
N VAL A 102 6.94 11.43 -10.23
CA VAL A 102 7.49 12.53 -11.04
C VAL A 102 7.79 13.82 -10.29
N LYS A 103 9.02 13.94 -9.78
CA LYS A 103 9.59 15.25 -9.49
C LYS A 103 9.93 15.94 -10.83
N GLU A 104 9.04 16.81 -11.32
CA GLU A 104 9.39 17.76 -12.39
C GLU A 104 10.46 18.72 -11.83
N VAL A 105 11.74 18.38 -12.04
CA VAL A 105 12.85 19.30 -11.81
C VAL A 105 13.02 20.10 -13.09
N ARG A 106 12.37 21.24 -13.18
CA ARG A 106 12.72 22.23 -14.20
C ARG A 106 14.06 22.88 -13.86
N ASP A 107 14.90 22.90 -14.90
CA ASP A 107 16.11 23.68 -15.17
C ASP A 107 17.45 23.26 -14.56
N THR A 108 18.26 22.55 -15.35
CA THR A 108 19.26 23.19 -16.25
C THR A 108 19.95 22.11 -17.12
N GLY A 109 19.53 21.95 -18.38
CA GLY A 109 20.29 21.18 -19.39
C GLY A 109 19.57 19.96 -19.98
N ARG A 110 18.85 20.19 -21.08
CA ARG A 110 18.48 19.29 -22.20
C ARG A 110 17.97 17.85 -22.03
N ASP A 111 17.92 17.23 -20.86
CA ASP A 111 17.38 15.88 -20.71
C ASP A 111 16.27 15.84 -19.64
N ALA A 112 15.05 15.52 -20.06
CA ALA A 112 13.91 15.34 -19.17
C ALA A 112 13.91 13.90 -18.63
N ILE A 113 14.33 13.71 -17.38
CA ILE A 113 14.29 12.42 -16.70
C ILE A 113 12.91 12.30 -16.02
N TYR A 114 12.09 11.36 -16.47
CA TYR A 114 10.78 11.07 -15.90
C TYR A 114 10.88 9.89 -14.92
N GLU A 115 10.54 10.11 -13.65
CA GLU A 115 10.44 9.08 -12.61
C GLU A 115 9.01 8.49 -12.62
N MET A 116 8.85 7.21 -12.96
CA MET A 116 7.54 6.61 -13.21
C MET A 116 7.26 5.43 -12.26
N ASN A 117 6.23 5.53 -11.42
CA ASN A 117 5.71 4.38 -10.68
C ASN A 117 4.83 3.47 -11.57
N VAL A 118 4.57 2.25 -11.09
CA VAL A 118 3.80 1.22 -11.80
C VAL A 118 2.39 1.70 -12.20
N ALA A 119 1.73 2.53 -11.37
CA ALA A 119 0.42 3.08 -11.67
C ALA A 119 0.44 4.02 -12.88
N VAL A 120 1.45 4.90 -12.96
CA VAL A 120 1.65 5.82 -14.09
C VAL A 120 2.06 5.04 -15.34
N ALA A 121 2.91 4.01 -15.20
CA ALA A 121 3.30 3.13 -16.31
C ALA A 121 2.08 2.45 -16.95
N LYS A 122 1.17 1.91 -16.13
CA LYS A 122 -0.09 1.30 -16.59
C LYS A 122 -1.01 2.30 -17.28
N GLN A 123 -1.08 3.53 -16.77
CA GLN A 123 -1.92 4.58 -17.34
C GLN A 123 -1.38 5.10 -18.67
N ILE A 124 -0.06 5.27 -18.78
CA ILE A 124 0.61 5.63 -20.04
C ILE A 124 0.46 4.50 -21.05
N LEU A 125 0.67 3.24 -20.67
CA LEU A 125 0.41 2.10 -21.56
C LEU A 125 -1.03 2.06 -22.06
N LYS A 126 -2.01 2.37 -21.21
CA LYS A 126 -3.42 2.44 -21.62
C LYS A 126 -3.71 3.56 -22.62
N GLN A 127 -3.01 4.70 -22.50
CA GLN A 127 -3.10 5.82 -23.46
C GLN A 127 -2.33 5.53 -24.76
N LEU A 128 -1.25 4.74 -24.70
CA LEU A 128 -0.42 4.38 -25.85
C LEU A 128 -0.95 3.16 -26.62
N SER A 129 -1.60 2.21 -25.94
CA SER A 129 -2.25 1.04 -26.56
C SER A 129 -3.69 1.33 -26.99
N GLY A 130 -4.07 2.60 -27.05
CA GLY A 130 -5.43 3.08 -27.25
C GLY A 130 -5.47 4.36 -28.08
N SER A 131 -5.07 4.24 -29.34
CA SER A 131 -6.04 4.30 -30.45
C SER A 131 -6.12 2.94 -31.12
#